data_AF-A0A4Q7FWA4-F1
#
_entry.id   AF-A0A4Q7FWA4-F1
#
_cell.length_a   1.000
_cell.length_b   1.000
_cell.length_c   1.000
_cell.angle_alpha   90.00
_cell.angle_beta   90.00
_cell.angle_gamma   90.00
#
_symmetry.space_group_name_H-M   'P 1'
#
loop_
_entity.id
_entity.type
_entity.pdbx_description
1 polymer ?
#
loop_
_entity_poly.entity_id
_entity_poly.type
_entity_poly.pdbx_seq_one_letter_code
_entity_poly.pdbx_strand_id
1 'polypeptide(L)' 'MLVTLVAILCNGPLCLEKVVTNSEQSGITMTACSVNAQIGIADWLSKGPYHEWKLKSYKCVMGKYTPKNEA' A
#
# COMPACT_ATOMS: atom_id res chain seq x y z
N MET A 1 -13.54 4.80 -11.59
CA MET A 1 -12.25 5.47 -11.30
C MET A 1 -11.39 4.46 -10.57
N LEU A 2 -10.18 4.20 -11.06
CA LEU A 2 -9.26 3.27 -10.42
C LEU A 2 -8.60 3.94 -9.22
N VAL A 3 -8.59 3.28 -8.07
CA VAL A 3 -7.90 3.75 -6.85
C VAL A 3 -6.91 2.67 -6.42
N THR A 4 -5.67 3.06 -6.15
CA THR A 4 -4.61 2.15 -5.72
C THR A 4 -4.06 2.58 -4.37
N LEU A 5 -4.04 1.64 -3.42
CA LEU A 5 -3.43 1.82 -2.11
C LEU A 5 -1.98 1.36 -2.16
N VAL A 6 -1.07 2.26 -1.81
CA VAL A 6 0.38 2.00 -1.82
C VAL A 6 0.93 2.17 -0.40
N ALA A 7 1.61 1.18 0.13
CA ALA A 7 2.34 1.28 1.38
C ALA A 7 3.81 1.64 1.11
N ILE A 8 4.37 2.53 1.92
CA ILE A 8 5.80 2.81 1.97
C ILE A 8 6.33 2.10 3.22
N LEU A 9 7.06 1.03 2.99
CA LEU A 9 7.68 0.22 4.04
C LEU A 9 9.16 0.55 4.15
N CYS A 10 9.71 0.58 5.36
CA CYS A 10 11.15 0.70 5.55
C CYS A 10 11.69 -0.34 6.52
N ASN A 11 12.88 -0.85 6.22
CA ASN A 11 13.68 -1.70 7.07
C ASN A 11 15.11 -1.12 7.13
N GLY A 12 15.44 -0.47 8.25
CA GLY A 12 16.67 0.31 8.39
C GLY A 12 16.77 1.44 7.34
N PRO A 13 17.86 1.52 6.56
CA PRO A 13 18.04 2.54 5.52
C PRO A 13 17.25 2.25 4.23
N LEU A 14 16.70 1.05 4.06
CA LEU A 14 15.98 0.64 2.85
C LEU A 14 14.51 0.97 2.99
N CYS A 15 13.95 1.65 1.98
CA CYS A 15 12.51 1.90 1.87
C CYS A 15 12.00 1.40 0.52
N LEU A 16 10.85 0.73 0.54
CA LEU A 16 10.17 0.18 -0.62
C LEU A 16 8.74 0.67 -0.68
N GLU A 17 8.27 0.88 -1.90
CA GLU A 17 6.86 1.13 -2.17
C GLU A 17 6.22 -0.15 -2.66
N LYS A 18 5.07 -0.52 -2.09
CA LYS A 18 4.34 -1.72 -2.48
C LYS A 18 2.87 -1.44 -2.66
N VAL A 19 2.30 -1.96 -3.74
CA VAL A 19 0.87 -1.93 -3.97
C VAL A 19 0.23 -2.93 -3.02
N VAL A 20 -0.67 -2.44 -2.18
CA VAL A 20 -1.38 -3.23 -1.17
C VAL A 20 -2.63 -3.85 -1.82
N THR A 21 -3.40 -3.01 -2.50
CA THR A 21 -4.61 -3.38 -3.25
C THR A 21 -4.98 -2.25 -4.21
N ASN A 22 -5.94 -2.53 -5.10
CA ASN A 22 -6.60 -1.53 -5.92
C ASN A 22 -8.12 -1.72 -5.93
N SER A 23 -8.84 -0.77 -6.51
CA SER A 23 -10.30 -0.78 -6.57
C SER A 23 -10.87 -1.89 -7.44
N GLU A 24 -10.07 -2.49 -8.33
CA GLU A 24 -10.48 -3.66 -9.12
C GLU A 24 -10.42 -4.95 -8.28
N GLN A 25 -9.43 -5.08 -7.39
CA GLN A 25 -9.24 -6.26 -6.55
C GLN A 25 -10.13 -6.26 -5.31
N SER A 26 -10.27 -5.11 -4.63
CA SER A 26 -10.96 -5.05 -3.33
C SER A 26 -12.11 -4.04 -3.27
N GLY A 27 -12.48 -3.40 -4.40
CA GLY A 27 -13.54 -2.40 -4.42
C GLY A 27 -13.24 -1.13 -3.62
N ILE A 28 -11.97 -0.89 -3.25
CA ILE A 28 -11.59 0.26 -2.41
C ILE A 28 -11.92 1.58 -3.11
N THR A 29 -12.57 2.49 -2.37
CA THR A 29 -12.85 3.85 -2.84
C THR A 29 -11.78 4.82 -2.34
N MET A 30 -11.71 6.02 -2.92
CA MET A 30 -10.77 7.05 -2.45
C MET A 30 -10.99 7.40 -0.97
N THR A 31 -12.24 7.51 -0.55
CA THR A 31 -12.61 7.77 0.85
C THR A 31 -12.21 6.62 1.77
N ALA A 32 -12.49 5.38 1.37
CA ALA A 32 -12.09 4.21 2.14
C ALA A 32 -10.57 4.08 2.24
N CYS A 33 -9.84 4.45 1.18
CA CYS A 33 -8.38 4.50 1.20
C CYS A 33 -7.87 5.53 2.21
N SER A 34 -8.42 6.74 2.26
CA SER A 34 -7.94 7.74 3.21
C SER A 34 -8.21 7.39 4.67
N VAL A 35 -9.36 6.77 4.96
CA VAL A 35 -9.85 6.51 6.34
C VAL A 35 -9.41 5.14 6.86
N ASN A 36 -9.51 4.09 6.04
CA ASN A 36 -9.35 2.70 6.47
C ASN A 36 -8.04 2.05 6.00
N ALA A 37 -7.19 2.76 5.22
CA ALA A 37 -5.96 2.18 4.68
C ALA A 37 -5.06 1.59 5.75
N GLN A 38 -4.93 2.23 6.92
CA GLN A 38 -4.03 1.73 7.97
C GLN A 38 -4.37 0.30 8.41
N ILE A 39 -5.66 -0.01 8.58
CA ILE A 39 -6.12 -1.35 8.95
C ILE A 39 -5.85 -2.33 7.81
N GLY A 40 -6.19 -1.93 6.57
CA GLY A 40 -5.93 -2.76 5.39
C GLY A 40 -4.44 -3.05 5.16
N ILE A 41 -3.57 -2.07 5.41
CA ILE A 41 -2.12 -2.22 5.32
C ILE A 41 -1.61 -3.14 6.43
N ALA A 42 -2.11 -3.00 7.66
CA ALA A 42 -1.68 -3.84 8.77
C ALA A 42 -2.03 -5.33 8.53
N ASP A 43 -3.24 -5.61 8.04
CA ASP A 43 -3.65 -6.97 7.65
C ASP A 43 -2.84 -7.51 6.46
N TRP A 44 -2.58 -6.67 5.46
CA TRP A 44 -1.73 -7.06 4.33
C TRP A 44 -0.27 -7.33 4.76
N LEU A 45 0.27 -6.51 5.66
CA LEU A 45 1.64 -6.64 6.18
C LEU A 45 1.79 -7.90 7.04
N SER A 46 0.75 -8.27 7.80
CA SER A 46 0.76 -9.48 8.63
C SER A 46 0.66 -10.79 7.83
N LYS A 47 0.16 -10.72 6.58
CA LYS A 47 0.04 -11.86 5.65
C LYS A 47 1.17 -11.92 4.61
N GLY A 48 1.88 -10.82 4.39
CA GLY A 48 2.92 -10.69 3.38
C GLY A 48 4.33 -11.02 3.89
N PRO A 49 5.34 -11.09 3.00
CA PRO A 49 6.72 -11.45 3.34
C PRO A 49 7.49 -10.33 4.07
N TYR A 50 6.84 -9.23 4.43
CA TYR A 50 7.47 -8.02 4.94
C TYR A 50 7.37 -7.88 6.46
N HIS A 51 7.36 -8.99 7.22
CA HIS A 51 7.16 -8.98 8.68
C HIS A 51 8.18 -8.11 9.45
N GLU A 52 9.42 -8.02 8.97
CA GLU A 52 10.47 -7.20 9.59
C GLU A 52 10.41 -5.72 9.17
N TRP A 53 9.59 -5.39 8.17
CA TRP A 53 9.48 -4.04 7.64
C TRP A 53 8.41 -3.25 8.39
N LYS A 54 8.66 -1.95 8.58
CA LYS A 54 7.73 -1.05 9.25
C LYS A 54 7.04 -0.15 8.24
N LEU A 55 5.74 0.06 8.42
CA LEU A 55 5.01 1.07 7.67
C LEU A 55 5.51 2.47 8.05
N LYS A 56 6.06 3.20 7.08
CA LYS A 56 6.49 4.60 7.24
C LYS A 56 5.37 5.57 6.87
N SER A 57 4.68 5.31 5.75
CA SER A 57 3.55 6.12 5.28
C SER A 57 2.76 5.36 4.22
N TYR A 58 1.63 5.92 3.78
CA TYR A 58 0.83 5.33 2.71
C TYR A 58 0.24 6.37 1.74
N LYS A 59 -0.01 5.84 0.56
CA LYS A 59 -0.53 6.33 -0.70
C LYS A 59 -1.98 6.06 -1.07
N CYS A 60 -2.80 7.05 -1.37
CA CYS A 60 -4.01 6.82 -2.16
C CYS A 60 -3.82 7.45 -3.54
N VAL A 61 -3.63 6.61 -4.56
CA VAL A 61 -3.32 7.05 -5.92
C VAL A 61 -4.51 6.78 -6.83
N MET A 62 -4.86 7.76 -7.66
CA MET A 62 -5.81 7.55 -8.77
C MET A 62 -5.10 6.87 -9.93
N GLY A 63 -5.64 5.75 -10.40
CA GLY A 63 -5.08 4.98 -11.51
C GLY A 63 -4.15 3.84 -11.08
N LYS A 64 -3.49 3.24 -12.08
CA LYS A 64 -2.49 2.20 -11.87
C LYS A 64 -1.25 2.83 -11.24
N TYR A 65 -0.61 2.12 -10.32
CA TYR A 65 0.63 2.55 -9.69
C TYR A 65 1.73 1.51 -9.93
N THR A 66 2.86 1.96 -10.47
CA THR A 66 4.08 1.16 -10.59
C THR A 66 5.13 1.72 -9.62
N PRO A 67 5.52 0.98 -8.57
CA PRO A 67 6.60 1.38 -7.67
C PRO A 67 7.90 1.71 -8.40
N LYS A 68 8.56 2.78 -7.98
CA LYS A 68 9.83 3.23 -8.61
C LYS A 68 10.99 2.25 -8.45
N ASN A 69 10.90 1.29 -7.53
CA ASN A 69 11.93 0.28 -7.25
C ASN A 69 11.55 -1.12 -7.77
N GLU A 70 10.58 -1.24 -8.68
CA GLU A 70 10.25 -2.49 -9.39
C GLU A 70 10.71 -2.46 -10.87
N ALA A 71 11.75 -1.67 -11.18
CA ALA A 71 12.37 -1.60 -12.50
C ALA A 71 13.59 -2.54 -12.61
#